data_AF-A0AA45TY19-F1
#
_entry.id   AF-A0AA45TY19-F1
#
_cell.length_a   1.000
_cell.length_b   1.000
_cell.length_c   1.000
_cell.angle_alpha   90.00
_cell.angle_beta   90.00
_cell.angle_gamma   90.00
#
_symmetry.space_group_name_H-M   'P 1'
#
loop_
_entity.id
_entity.type
_entity.pdbx_description
1 polymer ?
#
loop_
_entity_poly.entity_id
_entity_poly.type
_entity_poly.pdbx_seq_one_letter_code
_entity_poly.pdbx_strand_id
1 'polypeptide(L)'
;MSQRFRIDGAAMLVPEDRTGIPALAGRSGTYALMPTAPDLLVFSRTPPEGGSIPTPRVVLSGDAGGFPLSDLIAFLSQSRWSGIIRVHTPGGERSLTLREGEVRGATSEEPADRLGEVLVRLGYADRAQVETALREQSASKLGRALVEKGVLQAHDLFKCVTHQVSEIFHAIVLCREGSFFLIDQPLDEKTGHSLQLSTQSLLMDSIRKIDEMAHFRKRIPHGRMYVARKRPSDGKLEEDEDRVLTMLDGRRTVLELGHAARLSEFDVTKVVFRLLEGGFAGLTDKPAGAPASAVAPEKTVAPRVRPPVRAVAPVDARPVARVFNFIFREIRDEVARSGMDREFIAAANAALSNQALSSSPVLEGLAFAADGSLPEGRLMEAFDKHRAHLGSEPLASFRQALSDVMFFLLFQAGELLESRADEDLARRVKELLATLEAP
;
A
#
# COMPACT_ATOMS: atom_id res chain seq x y z
N MET A 1 -17.47 9.44 19.85
CA MET A 1 -18.65 8.81 19.23
C MET A 1 -19.41 9.88 18.47
N SER A 2 -19.65 9.67 17.18
CA SER A 2 -20.46 10.60 16.38
C SER A 2 -21.94 10.41 16.73
N GLN A 3 -22.64 11.50 17.03
CA GLN A 3 -24.09 11.44 17.30
C GLN A 3 -24.83 11.09 16.00
N ARG A 4 -25.74 10.11 16.06
CA ARG A 4 -26.55 9.68 14.90
C ARG A 4 -27.92 10.34 14.90
N PHE A 5 -28.42 10.59 13.70
CA PHE A 5 -29.74 11.17 13.45
C PHE A 5 -30.45 10.35 12.38
N ARG A 6 -31.77 10.21 12.52
CA ARG A 6 -32.65 9.64 11.50
C ARG A 6 -33.58 10.71 10.95
N ILE A 7 -33.94 10.59 9.69
CA ILE A 7 -35.08 11.30 9.11
C ILE A 7 -36.31 10.41 9.34
N ASP A 8 -37.29 10.89 10.10
CA ASP A 8 -38.50 10.13 10.37
C ASP A 8 -39.52 10.20 9.23
N GLY A 9 -40.67 9.52 9.38
CA GLY A 9 -41.72 9.51 8.37
C GLY A 9 -42.40 10.86 8.12
N ALA A 10 -42.13 11.87 8.96
CA ALA A 10 -42.57 13.25 8.78
C ALA A 10 -41.46 14.15 8.18
N ALA A 11 -40.37 13.55 7.67
CA ALA A 11 -39.20 14.23 7.14
C ALA A 11 -38.46 15.12 8.17
N MET A 12 -38.60 14.81 9.46
CA MET A 12 -37.92 15.54 10.54
C MET A 12 -36.61 14.87 10.92
N LEU A 13 -35.56 15.66 11.14
CA LEU A 13 -34.27 15.18 11.66
C LEU A 13 -34.36 14.95 13.16
N VAL A 14 -34.29 13.69 13.59
CA VAL A 14 -34.46 13.28 15.00
C VAL A 14 -33.19 12.56 15.48
N PRO A 15 -32.62 12.92 16.65
CA PRO A 15 -31.47 12.19 17.19
C PRO A 15 -31.86 10.75 17.53
N GLU A 16 -31.01 9.78 17.19
CA GLU A 16 -31.17 8.38 17.60
C GLU A 16 -30.80 8.19 19.08
N ASP A 17 -29.74 8.87 19.52
CA ASP A 17 -29.25 8.83 20.90
C ASP A 17 -29.62 10.14 21.63
N ARG A 18 -30.45 10.02 22.68
CA ARG A 18 -30.92 11.17 23.51
C ARG A 18 -29.98 11.52 24.67
N THR A 19 -28.88 10.79 24.86
CA THR A 19 -27.94 10.99 25.96
C THR A 19 -26.74 11.81 25.50
N GLY A 20 -26.61 13.06 25.95
CA GLY A 20 -25.44 13.92 25.68
C GLY A 20 -25.79 15.39 25.43
N ILE A 21 -24.77 16.24 25.25
CA ILE A 21 -24.95 17.62 24.75
C ILE A 21 -25.52 17.52 23.33
N PRO A 22 -26.59 18.25 22.97
CA PRO A 22 -27.13 18.21 21.61
C PRO A 22 -26.07 18.69 20.61
N ALA A 23 -25.66 17.87 19.63
CA ALA A 23 -24.65 18.26 18.64
C ALA A 23 -25.08 19.45 17.75
N LEU A 24 -26.39 19.72 17.71
CA LEU A 24 -27.00 20.86 17.01
C LEU A 24 -27.25 22.07 17.93
N ALA A 25 -26.84 22.04 19.20
CA ALA A 25 -26.92 23.20 20.08
C ALA A 25 -26.14 24.39 19.49
N GLY A 26 -26.74 25.58 19.49
CA GLY A 26 -26.16 26.77 18.85
C GLY A 26 -26.22 26.76 17.31
N ARG A 27 -26.78 25.72 16.70
CA ARG A 27 -26.97 25.61 15.24
C ARG A 27 -28.43 25.82 14.82
N SER A 28 -29.24 26.51 15.63
CA SER A 28 -30.60 26.94 15.25
C SER A 28 -30.55 27.97 14.12
N GLY A 29 -31.40 27.83 13.11
CA GLY A 29 -31.47 28.76 11.98
C GLY A 29 -32.08 28.09 10.74
N THR A 30 -32.14 28.82 9.65
CA THR A 30 -32.60 28.31 8.35
C THR A 30 -31.42 27.75 7.55
N TYR A 31 -31.63 26.62 6.90
CA TYR A 31 -30.63 25.95 6.08
C TYR A 31 -31.19 25.66 4.69
N ALA A 32 -30.38 25.89 3.66
CA ALA A 32 -30.63 25.42 2.31
C ALA A 32 -30.03 24.02 2.14
N LEU A 33 -30.83 23.08 1.63
CA LEU A 33 -30.34 21.77 1.20
C LEU A 33 -29.68 21.89 -0.18
N MET A 34 -28.44 21.42 -0.28
CA MET A 34 -27.74 21.34 -1.57
C MET A 34 -28.14 20.05 -2.31
N PRO A 35 -28.13 20.04 -3.65
CA PRO A 35 -28.22 18.81 -4.43
C PRO A 35 -27.03 17.89 -4.12
N THR A 36 -27.30 16.66 -3.71
CA THR A 36 -26.28 15.70 -3.26
C THR A 36 -26.61 14.28 -3.73
N ALA A 37 -25.63 13.37 -3.62
CA ALA A 37 -25.84 11.94 -3.80
C ALA A 37 -26.79 11.38 -2.71
N PRO A 38 -27.45 10.23 -2.94
CA PRO A 38 -28.46 9.68 -2.01
C PRO A 38 -27.97 9.49 -0.57
N ASP A 39 -26.69 9.16 -0.39
CA ASP A 39 -26.10 8.84 0.91
C ASP A 39 -25.43 10.05 1.61
N LEU A 40 -25.57 11.25 1.05
CA LEU A 40 -24.95 12.47 1.56
C LEU A 40 -25.98 13.59 1.67
N LEU A 41 -26.05 14.27 2.82
CA LEU A 41 -26.85 15.48 3.00
C LEU A 41 -25.93 16.66 3.33
N VAL A 42 -26.03 17.73 2.53
CA VAL A 42 -25.26 18.96 2.74
C VAL A 42 -26.21 20.12 2.92
N PHE A 43 -26.22 20.67 4.13
CA PHE A 43 -27.02 21.84 4.49
C PHE A 43 -26.12 23.06 4.67
N SER A 44 -26.47 24.17 4.02
CA SER A 44 -25.78 25.46 4.17
C SER A 44 -26.67 26.46 4.90
N ARG A 45 -26.16 27.11 5.95
CA ARG A 45 -26.92 28.11 6.72
C ARG A 45 -27.21 29.33 5.85
N THR A 46 -28.43 29.87 5.93
CA THR A 46 -28.82 31.08 5.20
C THR A 46 -29.68 32.00 6.09
N PRO A 47 -29.26 33.26 6.34
CA PRO A 47 -28.01 33.90 5.90
C PRO A 47 -26.78 33.35 6.65
N PRO A 48 -25.56 33.50 6.12
CA PRO A 48 -24.34 33.14 6.84
C PRO A 48 -24.17 34.03 8.07
N GLU A 49 -24.03 33.41 9.26
CA GLU A 49 -23.81 34.13 10.52
C GLU A 49 -22.35 34.07 11.01
N GLY A 50 -21.50 33.30 10.32
CA GLY A 50 -20.09 33.14 10.66
C GLY A 50 -19.84 32.38 11.98
N GLY A 51 -18.58 32.34 12.41
CA GLY A 51 -18.15 31.72 13.67
C GLY A 51 -16.80 31.00 13.57
N SER A 52 -16.11 30.86 14.72
CA SER A 52 -14.94 29.98 14.81
C SER A 52 -15.39 28.53 14.86
N ILE A 53 -14.89 27.70 13.95
CA ILE A 53 -15.17 26.27 13.92
C ILE A 53 -14.03 25.56 14.67
N PRO A 54 -14.29 24.95 15.84
CA PRO A 54 -13.29 24.14 16.52
C PRO A 54 -12.94 22.91 15.67
N THR A 55 -11.70 22.44 15.78
CA THR A 55 -11.31 21.14 15.25
C THR A 55 -11.80 20.02 16.19
N PRO A 56 -12.14 18.82 15.69
CA PRO A 56 -12.12 18.38 14.29
C PRO A 56 -13.25 19.00 13.46
N ARG A 57 -12.98 19.32 12.18
CA ARG A 57 -13.98 19.87 11.25
C ARG A 57 -13.82 19.31 9.84
N VAL A 58 -14.95 19.11 9.14
CA VAL A 58 -14.94 18.76 7.71
C VAL A 58 -14.67 20.02 6.90
N VAL A 59 -13.60 20.04 6.11
CA VAL A 59 -13.21 21.17 5.26
C VAL A 59 -13.55 20.96 3.78
N LEU A 60 -13.71 19.70 3.37
CA LEU A 60 -14.17 19.32 2.04
C LEU A 60 -14.99 18.03 2.17
N SER A 61 -16.09 17.92 1.44
CA SER A 61 -16.84 16.68 1.31
C SER A 61 -17.37 16.56 -0.11
N GLY A 62 -17.53 15.33 -0.60
CA GLY A 62 -18.05 15.11 -1.94
C GLY A 62 -18.45 13.67 -2.20
N ASP A 63 -18.99 13.46 -3.40
CA ASP A 63 -19.34 12.16 -3.94
C ASP A 63 -18.09 11.50 -4.58
N ALA A 64 -17.75 10.29 -4.14
CA ALA A 64 -16.62 9.52 -4.64
C ALA A 64 -16.89 8.89 -6.03
N GLY A 65 -18.14 8.86 -6.49
CA GLY A 65 -18.49 8.52 -7.88
C GLY A 65 -18.33 9.69 -8.84
N GLY A 66 -18.50 10.92 -8.36
CA GLY A 66 -18.37 12.15 -9.16
C GLY A 66 -16.95 12.70 -9.26
N PHE A 67 -16.05 12.37 -8.32
CA PHE A 67 -14.67 12.88 -8.30
C PHE A 67 -13.67 11.76 -7.98
N PRO A 68 -12.66 11.50 -8.85
CA PRO A 68 -11.66 10.46 -8.59
C PRO A 68 -10.84 10.73 -7.32
N LEU A 69 -10.84 9.77 -6.40
CA LEU A 69 -10.07 9.90 -5.16
C LEU A 69 -8.55 9.91 -5.37
N SER A 70 -8.06 9.35 -6.48
CA SER A 70 -6.65 9.48 -6.90
C SER A 70 -6.25 10.94 -7.05
N ASP A 71 -7.10 11.74 -7.70
CA ASP A 71 -6.82 13.12 -8.04
C ASP A 71 -6.91 14.00 -6.80
N LEU A 72 -7.87 13.69 -5.90
CA LEU A 72 -7.99 14.30 -4.59
C LEU A 72 -6.73 14.08 -3.76
N ILE A 73 -6.26 12.85 -3.67
CA ILE A 73 -5.08 12.50 -2.89
C ILE A 73 -3.82 13.14 -3.50
N ALA A 74 -3.69 13.16 -4.84
CA ALA A 74 -2.59 13.83 -5.52
C ALA A 74 -2.55 15.33 -5.22
N PHE A 75 -3.71 16.00 -5.28
CA PHE A 75 -3.84 17.41 -4.91
C PHE A 75 -3.41 17.67 -3.46
N LEU A 76 -3.88 16.83 -2.52
CA LEU A 76 -3.56 16.97 -1.09
C LEU A 76 -2.09 16.72 -0.79
N SER A 77 -1.47 15.78 -1.50
CA SER A 77 -0.03 15.54 -1.44
C SER A 77 0.75 16.77 -1.91
N GLN A 78 0.41 17.32 -3.08
CA GLN A 78 1.07 18.48 -3.66
C GLN A 78 0.91 19.74 -2.80
N SER A 79 -0.25 19.94 -2.18
CA SER A 79 -0.50 21.05 -1.26
C SER A 79 0.08 20.84 0.15
N ARG A 80 0.77 19.71 0.40
CA ARG A 80 1.29 19.31 1.72
C ARG A 80 0.22 19.33 2.81
N TRP A 81 -1.01 18.95 2.47
CA TRP A 81 -2.13 18.99 3.40
C TRP A 81 -1.95 17.98 4.53
N SER A 82 -2.47 18.33 5.71
CA SER A 82 -2.45 17.46 6.89
C SER A 82 -3.86 17.31 7.46
N GLY A 83 -4.23 16.09 7.84
CA GLY A 83 -5.54 15.75 8.36
C GLY A 83 -5.95 14.33 7.98
N ILE A 84 -7.25 14.06 8.02
CA ILE A 84 -7.80 12.73 7.70
C ILE A 84 -8.67 12.80 6.46
N ILE A 85 -8.40 11.93 5.48
CA ILE A 85 -9.34 11.61 4.41
C ILE A 85 -10.16 10.43 4.89
N ARG A 86 -11.49 10.57 4.91
CA ARG A 86 -12.42 9.50 5.25
C ARG A 86 -13.30 9.20 4.06
N VAL A 87 -13.46 7.94 3.73
CA VAL A 87 -14.26 7.45 2.59
C VAL A 87 -15.28 6.47 3.14
N HIS A 88 -16.55 6.75 2.88
CA HIS A 88 -17.67 5.94 3.32
C HIS A 88 -18.37 5.36 2.09
N THR A 89 -18.37 4.03 1.99
CA THR A 89 -18.99 3.28 0.89
C THR A 89 -19.95 2.23 1.45
N PRO A 90 -20.76 1.57 0.61
CA PRO A 90 -21.59 0.44 1.05
C PRO A 90 -20.78 -0.71 1.68
N GLY A 91 -19.49 -0.83 1.34
CA GLY A 91 -18.55 -1.80 1.89
C GLY A 91 -17.89 -1.40 3.21
N GLY A 92 -18.30 -0.29 3.83
CA GLY A 92 -17.77 0.19 5.12
C GLY A 92 -16.88 1.44 5.00
N GLU A 93 -16.43 1.94 6.16
CA GLU A 93 -15.57 3.12 6.24
C GLU A 93 -14.08 2.76 6.08
N ARG A 94 -13.37 3.58 5.32
CA ARG A 94 -11.90 3.61 5.27
C ARG A 94 -11.40 5.02 5.54
N SER A 95 -10.22 5.15 6.14
CA SER A 95 -9.59 6.45 6.36
C SER A 95 -8.08 6.42 6.14
N LEU A 96 -7.54 7.56 5.68
CA LEU A 96 -6.12 7.83 5.52
C LEU A 96 -5.74 9.05 6.35
N THR A 97 -4.67 8.91 7.12
CA THR A 97 -4.07 10.00 7.87
C THR A 97 -2.90 10.57 7.07
N LEU A 98 -2.98 11.85 6.70
CA LEU A 98 -1.95 12.57 5.97
C LEU A 98 -1.25 13.58 6.89
N ARG A 99 0.07 13.70 6.80
CA ARG A 99 0.88 14.76 7.43
C ARG A 99 1.87 15.30 6.41
N GLU A 100 1.81 16.60 6.18
CA GLU A 100 2.61 17.30 5.15
C GLU A 100 2.49 16.68 3.76
N GLY A 101 1.31 16.15 3.41
CA GLY A 101 1.07 15.48 2.14
C GLY A 101 1.52 14.03 2.06
N GLU A 102 2.07 13.46 3.14
CA GLU A 102 2.54 12.06 3.22
C GLU A 102 1.61 11.18 4.06
N VAL A 103 1.48 9.91 3.67
CA VAL A 103 0.65 8.93 4.40
C VAL A 103 1.35 8.51 5.68
N ARG A 104 0.66 8.69 6.81
CA ARG A 104 1.12 8.29 8.15
C ARG A 104 0.39 7.05 8.69
N GLY A 105 -0.75 6.72 8.12
CA GLY A 105 -1.51 5.55 8.51
C GLY A 105 -2.82 5.45 7.77
N ALA A 106 -3.45 4.30 7.93
CA ALA A 106 -4.76 4.02 7.37
C ALA A 106 -5.56 3.16 8.34
N THR A 107 -6.88 3.31 8.34
CA THR A 107 -7.80 2.42 9.05
C THR A 107 -8.93 1.99 8.14
N SER A 108 -9.51 0.82 8.40
CA SER A 108 -10.60 0.25 7.63
C SER A 108 -11.52 -0.54 8.56
N GLU A 109 -12.82 -0.47 8.29
CA GLU A 109 -13.83 -1.30 8.96
C GLU A 109 -13.93 -2.70 8.33
N GLU A 110 -13.44 -2.87 7.10
CA GLU A 110 -13.40 -4.15 6.39
C GLU A 110 -12.55 -5.16 7.19
N PRO A 111 -13.13 -6.30 7.63
CA PRO A 111 -12.38 -7.28 8.40
C PRO A 111 -11.11 -7.78 7.73
N ALA A 112 -11.12 -7.94 6.40
CA ALA A 112 -9.96 -8.40 5.64
C ALA A 112 -8.77 -7.42 5.69
N ASP A 113 -9.03 -6.13 5.91
CA ASP A 113 -7.99 -5.09 5.97
C ASP A 113 -7.33 -5.00 7.36
N ARG A 114 -7.75 -5.81 8.35
CA ARG A 114 -7.22 -5.74 9.73
C ARG A 114 -5.81 -6.32 9.80
N LEU A 115 -4.94 -5.70 10.61
CA LEU A 115 -3.55 -6.13 10.80
C LEU A 115 -3.41 -7.62 11.16
N GLY A 116 -4.30 -8.15 12.00
CA GLY A 116 -4.32 -9.57 12.35
C GLY A 116 -4.55 -10.50 11.16
N GLU A 117 -5.43 -10.11 10.23
CA GLU A 117 -5.67 -10.86 8.99
C GLU A 117 -4.46 -10.75 8.04
N VAL A 118 -3.85 -9.56 7.95
CA VAL A 118 -2.63 -9.35 7.17
C VAL A 118 -1.49 -10.23 7.68
N LEU A 119 -1.24 -10.26 8.99
CA LEU A 119 -0.22 -11.11 9.62
C LEU A 119 -0.42 -12.59 9.32
N VAL A 120 -1.66 -13.06 9.40
CA VAL A 120 -2.03 -14.45 9.13
C VAL A 120 -1.91 -14.79 7.64
N ARG A 121 -2.28 -13.86 6.77
CA ARG A 121 -2.19 -14.03 5.31
C ARG A 121 -0.74 -14.10 4.83
N LEU A 122 0.11 -13.22 5.36
CA LEU A 122 1.54 -13.16 5.03
C LEU A 122 2.39 -14.24 5.75
N GLY A 123 1.78 -15.05 6.63
CA GLY A 123 2.46 -16.17 7.29
C GLY A 123 3.33 -15.79 8.49
N TYR A 124 3.24 -14.54 8.97
CA TYR A 124 4.00 -14.05 10.12
C TYR A 124 3.44 -14.47 11.47
N ALA A 125 2.15 -14.82 11.53
CA ALA A 125 1.51 -15.36 12.72
C ALA A 125 0.44 -16.38 12.33
N ASP A 126 0.19 -17.36 13.19
CA ASP A 126 -0.94 -18.26 13.03
C ASP A 126 -2.24 -17.63 13.57
N ARG A 127 -3.39 -18.22 13.18
CA ARG A 127 -4.71 -17.72 13.59
C ARG A 127 -4.91 -17.76 15.10
N ALA A 128 -4.41 -18.80 15.76
CA ALA A 128 -4.60 -18.99 17.20
C ALA A 128 -3.79 -17.97 18.01
N GLN A 129 -2.58 -17.63 17.57
CA GLN A 129 -1.72 -16.60 18.14
C GLN A 129 -2.39 -15.23 18.08
N VAL A 130 -2.92 -14.85 16.91
CA VAL A 130 -3.64 -13.58 16.73
C VAL A 130 -4.90 -13.51 17.60
N GLU A 131 -5.72 -14.57 17.60
CA GLU A 131 -6.95 -14.63 18.43
C GLU A 131 -6.65 -14.60 19.93
N THR A 132 -5.52 -15.17 20.36
CA THR A 132 -5.07 -15.11 21.75
C THR A 132 -4.64 -13.69 22.11
N ALA A 133 -3.85 -13.03 21.27
CA ALA A 133 -3.44 -11.65 21.50
C ALA A 133 -4.62 -10.66 21.51
N LEU A 134 -5.61 -10.85 20.64
CA LEU A 134 -6.83 -10.02 20.60
C LEU A 134 -7.76 -10.22 21.80
N ARG A 135 -7.69 -11.35 22.50
CA ARG A 135 -8.44 -11.57 23.76
C ARG A 135 -7.85 -10.78 24.93
N GLU A 136 -6.55 -10.52 24.89
CA GLU A 136 -5.82 -9.84 25.96
C GLU A 136 -5.63 -8.34 25.72
N GLN A 137 -5.57 -7.92 24.46
CA GLN A 137 -5.31 -6.54 24.06
C GLN A 137 -6.27 -6.05 22.98
N SER A 138 -6.42 -4.72 22.89
CA SER A 138 -7.16 -4.09 21.80
C SER A 138 -6.48 -4.32 20.45
N ALA A 139 -7.25 -4.32 19.36
CA ALA A 139 -6.75 -4.48 17.99
C ALA A 139 -5.64 -3.46 17.65
N SER A 140 -5.72 -2.24 18.17
CA SER A 140 -4.70 -1.19 18.00
C SER A 140 -3.33 -1.52 18.61
N LYS A 141 -3.26 -2.46 19.56
CA LYS A 141 -2.03 -2.88 20.24
C LYS A 141 -1.59 -4.29 19.85
N LEU A 142 -2.30 -4.94 18.91
CA LEU A 142 -2.04 -6.30 18.48
C LEU A 142 -0.58 -6.50 18.04
N GLY A 143 -0.08 -5.60 17.18
CA GLY A 143 1.28 -5.68 16.66
C GLY A 143 2.33 -5.67 17.77
N ARG A 144 2.23 -4.69 18.67
CA ARG A 144 3.12 -4.57 19.84
C ARG A 144 3.03 -5.80 20.74
N ALA A 145 1.82 -6.31 21.01
CA ALA A 145 1.62 -7.48 21.84
C ALA A 145 2.28 -8.75 21.25
N LEU A 146 2.24 -8.92 19.93
CA LEU A 146 2.89 -10.06 19.26
C LEU A 146 4.42 -9.95 19.27
N VAL A 147 4.95 -8.73 19.19
CA VAL A 147 6.39 -8.48 19.33
C VAL A 147 6.87 -8.75 20.75
N GLU A 148 6.17 -8.25 21.77
CA GLU A 148 6.50 -8.48 23.18
C GLU A 148 6.45 -9.97 23.57
N LYS A 149 5.58 -10.75 22.90
CA LYS A 149 5.48 -12.21 23.09
C LYS A 149 6.50 -13.01 22.27
N GLY A 150 7.34 -12.37 21.46
CA GLY A 150 8.34 -13.02 20.61
C GLY A 150 7.76 -13.80 19.43
N VAL A 151 6.47 -13.61 19.10
CA VAL A 151 5.84 -14.22 17.91
C VAL A 151 6.29 -13.52 16.64
N LEU A 152 6.54 -12.22 16.72
CA LEU A 152 6.87 -11.36 15.60
C LEU A 152 8.11 -10.51 15.92
N GLN A 153 8.97 -10.25 14.94
CA GLN A 153 10.04 -9.26 15.09
C GLN A 153 9.53 -7.86 14.71
N ALA A 154 10.14 -6.81 15.27
CA ALA A 154 9.72 -5.44 15.00
C ALA A 154 9.75 -5.07 13.49
N HIS A 155 10.73 -5.59 12.75
CA HIS A 155 10.85 -5.35 11.30
C HIS A 155 9.75 -6.05 10.49
N ASP A 156 9.31 -7.24 10.93
CA ASP A 156 8.20 -7.97 10.30
C ASP A 156 6.86 -7.27 10.56
N LEU A 157 6.70 -6.70 11.76
CA LEU A 157 5.56 -5.84 12.07
C LEU A 157 5.51 -4.64 11.14
N PHE A 158 6.64 -3.94 10.95
CA PHE A 158 6.71 -2.79 10.06
C PHE A 158 6.31 -3.14 8.62
N LYS A 159 6.78 -4.28 8.10
CA LYS A 159 6.38 -4.79 6.78
C LYS A 159 4.86 -5.03 6.70
N CYS A 160 4.29 -5.69 7.70
CA CYS A 160 2.86 -5.98 7.74
C CYS A 160 2.01 -4.71 7.81
N VAL A 161 2.40 -3.73 8.63
CA VAL A 161 1.70 -2.45 8.74
C VAL A 161 1.83 -1.67 7.42
N THR A 162 3.02 -1.63 6.80
CA THR A 162 3.22 -0.99 5.49
C THR A 162 2.36 -1.63 4.41
N HIS A 163 2.28 -2.95 4.38
CA HIS A 163 1.41 -3.69 3.46
C HIS A 163 -0.07 -3.37 3.69
N GLN A 164 -0.51 -3.38 4.96
CA GLN A 164 -1.88 -3.05 5.34
C GLN A 164 -2.27 -1.63 4.87
N VAL A 165 -1.42 -0.64 5.15
CA VAL A 165 -1.67 0.75 4.75
C VAL A 165 -1.72 0.89 3.23
N SER A 166 -0.82 0.20 2.52
CA SER A 166 -0.78 0.20 1.05
C SER A 166 -2.04 -0.42 0.43
N GLU A 167 -2.59 -1.49 1.03
CA GLU A 167 -3.84 -2.11 0.59
C GLU A 167 -5.06 -1.22 0.85
N ILE A 168 -5.17 -0.63 2.04
CA ILE A 168 -6.27 0.29 2.36
C ILE A 168 -6.21 1.52 1.45
N PHE A 169 -5.00 2.05 1.20
CA PHE A 169 -4.78 3.13 0.26
C PHE A 169 -5.26 2.76 -1.15
N HIS A 170 -4.87 1.58 -1.64
CA HIS A 170 -5.29 1.09 -2.95
C HIS A 170 -6.81 0.92 -3.04
N ALA A 171 -7.44 0.36 -2.00
CA ALA A 171 -8.89 0.21 -1.91
C ALA A 171 -9.62 1.57 -1.98
N ILE A 172 -9.07 2.59 -1.33
CA ILE A 172 -9.59 3.97 -1.42
C ILE A 172 -9.48 4.51 -2.85
N VAL A 173 -8.32 4.36 -3.50
CA VAL A 173 -8.12 4.83 -4.89
C VAL A 173 -9.06 4.14 -5.88
N LEU A 174 -9.42 2.89 -5.62
CA LEU A 174 -10.36 2.10 -6.43
C LEU A 174 -11.83 2.47 -6.21
N CYS A 175 -12.18 3.21 -5.15
CA CYS A 175 -13.58 3.55 -4.90
C CYS A 175 -14.14 4.43 -6.04
N ARG A 176 -15.37 4.10 -6.45
CA ARG A 176 -16.14 4.77 -7.52
C ARG A 176 -17.57 5.09 -7.10
N GLU A 177 -17.86 4.94 -5.81
CA GLU A 177 -19.16 5.20 -5.21
C GLU A 177 -18.97 5.58 -3.74
N GLY A 178 -20.02 6.16 -3.14
CA GLY A 178 -20.02 6.60 -1.75
C GLY A 178 -19.62 8.06 -1.60
N SER A 179 -19.21 8.44 -0.39
CA SER A 179 -18.88 9.82 -0.05
C SER A 179 -17.50 9.92 0.58
N PHE A 180 -16.85 11.07 0.44
CA PHE A 180 -15.59 11.35 1.10
C PHE A 180 -15.66 12.63 1.92
N PHE A 181 -14.81 12.71 2.94
CA PHE A 181 -14.68 13.85 3.85
C PHE A 181 -13.19 14.11 4.14
N LEU A 182 -12.76 15.36 4.00
CA LEU A 182 -11.48 15.85 4.51
C LEU A 182 -11.72 16.47 5.87
N ILE A 183 -11.14 15.88 6.90
CA ILE A 183 -11.29 16.28 8.29
C ILE A 183 -9.99 16.94 8.72
N ASP A 184 -10.07 18.25 8.94
CA ASP A 184 -9.04 19.05 9.58
C ASP A 184 -9.10 18.81 11.09
N GLN A 185 -8.10 18.10 11.60
CA GLN A 185 -7.97 17.78 13.02
C GLN A 185 -6.50 17.68 13.44
N PRO A 186 -6.19 17.97 14.71
CA PRO A 186 -4.89 17.65 15.28
C PRO A 186 -4.61 16.16 15.12
N LEU A 187 -3.43 15.85 14.58
CA LEU A 187 -2.93 14.50 14.48
C LEU A 187 -2.16 14.22 15.78
N ASP A 188 -2.59 13.20 16.50
CA ASP A 188 -1.97 12.84 17.78
C ASP A 188 -0.60 12.19 17.52
N GLU A 189 0.46 12.81 18.04
CA GLU A 189 1.84 12.38 17.82
C GLU A 189 2.18 11.09 18.56
N LYS A 190 1.32 10.66 19.50
CA LYS A 190 1.58 9.54 20.42
C LYS A 190 0.96 8.21 20.00
N THR A 191 0.04 8.19 19.05
CA THR A 191 -0.86 7.04 18.84
C THR A 191 -0.42 6.03 17.77
N GLY A 192 0.71 6.20 17.09
CA GLY A 192 1.14 5.18 16.14
C GLY A 192 2.50 5.47 15.54
N HIS A 193 3.34 4.45 15.59
CA HIS A 193 4.59 4.19 14.87
C HIS A 193 4.91 5.18 13.74
N SER A 194 6.19 5.57 13.65
CA SER A 194 6.86 6.47 12.70
C SER A 194 6.70 6.15 11.21
N LEU A 195 5.66 5.40 10.82
CA LEU A 195 5.36 5.08 9.44
C LEU A 195 5.13 6.38 8.64
N GLN A 196 5.98 6.55 7.63
CA GLN A 196 5.84 7.58 6.63
C GLN A 196 5.96 6.90 5.27
N LEU A 197 4.88 6.88 4.52
CA LEU A 197 4.87 6.36 3.17
C LEU A 197 4.68 7.50 2.18
N SER A 198 5.47 7.46 1.12
CA SER A 198 5.36 8.39 0.00
C SER A 198 3.97 8.28 -0.63
N THR A 199 3.16 9.34 -0.51
CA THR A 199 1.83 9.38 -1.13
C THR A 199 1.94 9.22 -2.64
N GLN A 200 2.96 9.84 -3.25
CA GLN A 200 3.22 9.73 -4.68
C GLN A 200 3.54 8.29 -5.10
N SER A 201 4.40 7.60 -4.34
CA SER A 201 4.75 6.20 -4.65
C SER A 201 3.51 5.29 -4.54
N LEU A 202 2.70 5.47 -3.50
CA LEU A 202 1.45 4.72 -3.31
C LEU A 202 0.43 4.99 -4.44
N LEU A 203 0.33 6.24 -4.91
CA LEU A 203 -0.50 6.60 -6.06
C LEU A 203 -0.02 5.90 -7.33
N MET A 204 1.28 6.00 -7.63
CA MET A 204 1.85 5.39 -8.84
C MET A 204 1.72 3.87 -8.83
N ASP A 205 1.97 3.22 -7.70
CA ASP A 205 1.75 1.79 -7.54
C ASP A 205 0.27 1.41 -7.73
N SER A 206 -0.65 2.23 -7.20
CA SER A 206 -2.09 2.00 -7.36
C SER A 206 -2.56 2.15 -8.81
N ILE A 207 -2.08 3.18 -9.51
CA ILE A 207 -2.38 3.41 -10.93
C ILE A 207 -1.83 2.26 -11.78
N ARG A 208 -0.58 1.85 -11.55
CA ARG A 208 0.03 0.69 -12.22
C ARG A 208 -0.81 -0.57 -12.00
N LYS A 209 -1.25 -0.84 -10.75
CA LYS A 209 -2.11 -2.00 -10.45
C LYS A 209 -3.46 -1.93 -11.17
N ILE A 210 -4.05 -0.74 -11.30
CA ILE A 210 -5.30 -0.55 -12.07
C ILE A 210 -5.10 -0.93 -13.54
N ASP A 211 -4.02 -0.44 -14.16
CA ASP A 211 -3.72 -0.69 -15.58
C ASP A 211 -3.36 -2.17 -15.83
N GLU A 212 -2.55 -2.77 -14.95
CA GLU A 212 -2.22 -4.19 -14.98
C GLU A 212 -3.48 -5.05 -14.84
N MET A 213 -4.35 -4.73 -13.87
CA MET A 213 -5.61 -5.44 -13.69
C MET A 213 -6.50 -5.33 -14.93
N ALA A 214 -6.63 -4.13 -15.52
CA ALA A 214 -7.36 -3.93 -16.76
C ALA A 214 -6.78 -4.76 -17.92
N HIS A 215 -5.46 -4.94 -17.96
CA HIS A 215 -4.80 -5.84 -18.90
C HIS A 215 -5.16 -7.31 -18.62
N PHE A 216 -5.06 -7.77 -17.38
CA PHE A 216 -5.39 -9.14 -16.99
C PHE A 216 -6.85 -9.49 -17.30
N ARG A 217 -7.76 -8.53 -17.10
CA ARG A 217 -9.21 -8.69 -17.39
C ARG A 217 -9.52 -8.99 -18.85
N LYS A 218 -8.63 -8.64 -19.79
CA LYS A 218 -8.79 -9.02 -21.21
C LYS A 218 -8.76 -10.54 -21.42
N ARG A 219 -8.11 -11.28 -20.52
CA ARG A 219 -7.96 -12.74 -20.57
C ARG A 219 -8.66 -13.47 -19.42
N ILE A 220 -8.81 -12.82 -18.26
CA ILE A 220 -9.54 -13.30 -17.08
C ILE A 220 -10.71 -12.33 -16.82
N PRO A 221 -11.85 -12.48 -17.52
CA PRO A 221 -12.93 -11.47 -17.51
C PRO A 221 -13.43 -11.09 -16.12
N HIS A 222 -13.48 -12.05 -15.19
CA HIS A 222 -13.85 -11.83 -13.79
C HIS A 222 -13.24 -12.91 -12.88
N GLY A 223 -13.17 -12.65 -11.57
CA GLY A 223 -12.57 -13.56 -10.59
C GLY A 223 -13.31 -14.90 -10.38
N ARG A 224 -14.55 -15.03 -10.90
CA ARG A 224 -15.38 -16.25 -10.78
C ARG A 224 -15.08 -17.31 -11.83
N MET A 225 -14.06 -17.10 -12.67
CA MET A 225 -13.64 -18.10 -13.66
C MET A 225 -12.93 -19.26 -12.96
N TYR A 226 -13.18 -20.49 -13.39
CA TYR A 226 -12.47 -21.67 -12.89
C TYR A 226 -11.13 -21.84 -13.59
N VAL A 227 -10.13 -22.28 -12.83
CA VAL A 227 -8.76 -22.45 -13.34
C VAL A 227 -8.35 -23.92 -13.25
N ALA A 228 -8.02 -24.52 -14.40
CA ALA A 228 -7.61 -25.91 -14.51
C ALA A 228 -6.13 -26.03 -14.88
N ARG A 229 -5.43 -26.98 -14.25
CA ARG A 229 -4.04 -27.29 -14.58
C ARG A 229 -3.95 -28.00 -15.94
N LYS A 230 -3.08 -27.53 -16.82
CA LYS A 230 -2.79 -28.15 -18.12
C LYS A 230 -1.50 -28.96 -18.12
N ARG A 231 -0.46 -28.49 -17.44
CA ARG A 231 0.83 -29.18 -17.34
C ARG A 231 1.48 -28.93 -15.97
N PRO A 232 2.38 -29.82 -15.51
CA PRO A 232 3.14 -29.61 -14.28
C PRO A 232 4.15 -28.46 -14.44
N SER A 233 4.70 -28.02 -13.31
CA SER A 233 5.80 -27.06 -13.26
C SER A 233 7.01 -27.55 -14.05
N ASP A 234 7.72 -26.62 -14.69
CA ASP A 234 8.98 -26.88 -15.38
C ASP A 234 10.20 -26.49 -14.53
N GLY A 235 9.99 -26.15 -13.26
CA GLY A 235 11.04 -25.73 -12.32
C GLY A 235 11.55 -24.30 -12.52
N LYS A 236 10.95 -23.51 -13.43
CA LYS A 236 11.31 -22.11 -13.68
C LYS A 236 10.30 -21.09 -13.14
N LEU A 237 9.24 -21.57 -12.52
CA LEU A 237 8.18 -20.74 -11.96
C LEU A 237 8.64 -20.07 -10.66
N GLU A 238 8.13 -18.87 -10.40
CA GLU A 238 8.29 -18.22 -9.10
C GLU A 238 7.57 -19.02 -7.99
N GLU A 239 7.95 -18.82 -6.73
CA GLU A 239 7.40 -19.58 -5.59
C GLU A 239 5.86 -19.52 -5.52
N ASP A 240 5.29 -18.32 -5.66
CA ASP A 240 3.85 -18.12 -5.65
C ASP A 240 3.17 -18.76 -6.88
N GLU A 241 3.82 -18.78 -8.04
CA GLU A 241 3.31 -19.41 -9.26
C GLU A 241 3.25 -20.92 -9.11
N ASP A 242 4.31 -21.53 -8.55
CA ASP A 242 4.37 -22.96 -8.29
C ASP A 242 3.35 -23.36 -7.20
N ARG A 243 3.23 -22.56 -6.14
CA ARG A 243 2.22 -22.75 -5.08
C ARG A 243 0.80 -22.70 -5.64
N VAL A 244 0.46 -21.71 -6.47
CA VAL A 244 -0.88 -21.64 -7.08
C VAL A 244 -1.09 -22.78 -8.07
N LEU A 245 -0.08 -23.13 -8.88
CA LEU A 245 -0.16 -24.22 -9.85
C LEU A 245 -0.45 -25.57 -9.21
N THR A 246 0.15 -25.85 -8.04
CA THR A 246 -0.10 -27.09 -7.29
C THR A 246 -1.51 -27.16 -6.70
N MET A 247 -2.15 -26.02 -6.45
CA MET A 247 -3.54 -25.93 -5.97
C MET A 247 -4.60 -26.05 -7.08
N LEU A 248 -4.20 -25.98 -8.36
CA LEU A 248 -5.13 -26.03 -9.50
C LEU A 248 -5.73 -27.43 -9.68
N ASP A 249 -7.00 -27.57 -9.29
CA ASP A 249 -7.81 -28.78 -9.45
C ASP A 249 -8.91 -28.64 -10.52
N GLY A 250 -9.05 -27.46 -11.14
CA GLY A 250 -10.12 -27.15 -12.09
C GLY A 250 -11.49 -26.92 -11.45
N ARG A 251 -11.61 -27.00 -10.12
CA ARG A 251 -12.86 -26.83 -9.37
C ARG A 251 -12.91 -25.51 -8.61
N ARG A 252 -11.77 -24.85 -8.44
CA ARG A 252 -11.68 -23.54 -7.78
C ARG A 252 -11.67 -22.41 -8.79
N THR A 253 -12.36 -21.33 -8.42
CA THR A 253 -12.30 -20.05 -9.11
C THR A 253 -11.01 -19.30 -8.80
N VAL A 254 -10.68 -18.27 -9.58
CA VAL A 254 -9.54 -17.38 -9.30
C VAL A 254 -9.62 -16.79 -7.88
N LEU A 255 -10.82 -16.37 -7.44
CA LEU A 255 -11.02 -15.84 -6.09
C LEU A 255 -10.81 -16.91 -5.00
N GLU A 256 -11.36 -18.10 -5.18
CA GLU A 256 -11.18 -19.21 -4.23
C GLU A 256 -9.72 -19.66 -4.15
N LEU A 257 -8.98 -19.60 -5.26
CA LEU A 257 -7.55 -19.81 -5.27
C LEU A 257 -6.82 -18.72 -4.49
N GLY A 258 -7.23 -17.46 -4.61
CA GLY A 258 -6.66 -16.35 -3.84
C GLY A 258 -6.81 -16.58 -2.35
N HIS A 259 -8.01 -16.95 -1.90
CA HIS A 259 -8.26 -17.30 -0.50
C HIS A 259 -7.41 -18.49 -0.03
N ALA A 260 -7.34 -19.57 -0.83
CA ALA A 260 -6.56 -20.76 -0.47
C ALA A 260 -5.04 -20.49 -0.46
N ALA A 261 -4.55 -19.68 -1.38
CA ALA A 261 -3.15 -19.31 -1.52
C ALA A 261 -2.74 -18.11 -0.66
N ARG A 262 -3.69 -17.52 0.10
CA ARG A 262 -3.49 -16.32 0.93
C ARG A 262 -2.98 -15.12 0.12
N LEU A 263 -3.46 -14.97 -1.11
CA LEU A 263 -3.11 -13.86 -2.01
C LEU A 263 -4.29 -12.88 -2.12
N SER A 264 -3.98 -11.60 -2.35
CA SER A 264 -5.00 -10.62 -2.73
C SER A 264 -5.61 -10.97 -4.09
N GLU A 265 -6.78 -10.42 -4.43
CA GLU A 265 -7.38 -10.62 -5.76
C GLU A 265 -6.42 -10.20 -6.88
N PHE A 266 -5.70 -9.10 -6.67
CA PHE A 266 -4.72 -8.61 -7.63
C PHE A 266 -3.59 -9.62 -7.84
N ASP A 267 -2.99 -10.10 -6.75
CA ASP A 267 -1.82 -10.99 -6.82
C ASP A 267 -2.19 -12.36 -7.38
N VAL A 268 -3.31 -12.96 -6.96
CA VAL A 268 -3.76 -14.23 -7.52
C VAL A 268 -4.11 -14.10 -9.00
N THR A 269 -4.74 -12.99 -9.41
CA THR A 269 -5.08 -12.77 -10.82
C THR A 269 -3.82 -12.62 -11.67
N LYS A 270 -2.81 -11.91 -11.16
CA LYS A 270 -1.50 -11.77 -11.81
C LYS A 270 -0.80 -13.13 -11.97
N VAL A 271 -0.77 -13.94 -10.91
CA VAL A 271 -0.18 -15.29 -10.95
C VAL A 271 -0.92 -16.17 -11.96
N VAL A 272 -2.26 -16.23 -11.89
CA VAL A 272 -3.07 -17.00 -12.84
C VAL A 272 -2.84 -16.51 -14.28
N PHE A 273 -2.74 -15.20 -14.50
CA PHE A 273 -2.47 -14.63 -15.82
C PHE A 273 -1.14 -15.13 -16.38
N ARG A 274 -0.06 -15.09 -15.59
CA ARG A 274 1.25 -15.61 -16.00
C ARG A 274 1.22 -17.12 -16.26
N LEU A 275 0.52 -17.90 -15.44
CA LEU A 275 0.33 -19.34 -15.66
C LEU A 275 -0.44 -19.62 -16.97
N LEU A 276 -1.39 -18.75 -17.37
CA LEU A 276 -2.09 -18.85 -18.65
C LEU A 276 -1.19 -18.48 -19.84
N GLU A 277 -0.34 -17.47 -19.70
CA GLU A 277 0.64 -17.09 -20.74
C GLU A 277 1.69 -18.18 -20.95
N GLY A 278 2.18 -18.78 -19.86
CA GLY A 278 3.09 -19.92 -19.89
C GLY A 278 2.43 -21.24 -20.29
N GLY A 279 1.10 -21.28 -20.46
CA GLY A 279 0.37 -22.50 -20.85
C GLY A 279 0.27 -23.57 -19.75
N PHE A 280 0.57 -23.24 -18.50
CA PHE A 280 0.45 -24.11 -17.33
C PHE A 280 -1.00 -24.28 -16.87
N ALA A 281 -1.83 -23.27 -17.11
CA ALA A 281 -3.23 -23.24 -16.73
C ALA A 281 -4.17 -23.03 -17.93
N GLY A 282 -5.46 -23.29 -17.73
CA GLY A 282 -6.55 -22.91 -18.61
C GLY A 282 -7.73 -22.34 -17.82
N LEU A 283 -8.49 -21.46 -18.44
CA LEU A 283 -9.74 -20.92 -17.88
C LEU A 283 -10.95 -21.66 -18.44
N THR A 284 -11.98 -21.80 -17.61
CA THR A 284 -13.28 -22.31 -18.01
C THR A 284 -14.39 -21.68 -17.16
N ASP A 285 -15.59 -21.55 -17.73
CA ASP A 285 -16.78 -21.06 -17.04
C ASP A 285 -17.43 -22.13 -16.14
N LYS A 286 -16.98 -23.39 -16.22
CA LYS A 286 -17.56 -24.52 -15.49
C LYS A 286 -16.49 -25.28 -14.71
N PRO A 287 -16.81 -25.78 -13.50
CA PRO A 287 -15.87 -26.59 -12.75
C PRO A 287 -15.58 -27.92 -13.46
N ALA A 288 -14.35 -28.42 -13.29
CA ALA A 288 -13.92 -29.71 -13.81
C ALA A 288 -14.75 -30.86 -13.20
N GLY A 289 -15.49 -31.58 -14.06
CA GLY A 289 -16.37 -32.70 -13.68
C GLY A 289 -17.85 -32.53 -14.05
N ALA A 290 -18.28 -31.39 -14.60
CA ALA A 290 -19.61 -31.25 -15.21
C ALA A 290 -19.67 -31.93 -16.59
N PRO A 291 -20.79 -32.56 -17.00
CA PRO A 291 -20.89 -33.24 -18.29
C PRO A 291 -20.59 -32.28 -19.44
N ALA A 292 -19.64 -32.70 -20.28
CA ALA A 292 -19.13 -31.92 -21.39
C ALA A 292 -20.20 -31.76 -22.49
N SER A 293 -20.49 -30.53 -22.87
CA SER A 293 -20.93 -30.25 -24.24
C SER A 293 -19.72 -29.77 -25.00
N ALA A 294 -19.24 -30.62 -25.91
CA ALA A 294 -18.19 -30.31 -26.85
C ALA A 294 -18.62 -29.14 -27.75
N VAL A 295 -17.79 -28.12 -27.87
CA VAL A 295 -17.56 -27.41 -29.14
C VAL A 295 -16.12 -26.86 -29.13
N ALA A 296 -15.26 -27.45 -29.96
CA ALA A 296 -14.23 -26.70 -30.66
C ALA A 296 -14.84 -26.22 -31.99
N PRO A 297 -14.35 -25.11 -32.57
CA PRO A 297 -13.20 -25.27 -33.43
C PRO A 297 -12.10 -24.19 -33.24
N GLU A 298 -10.91 -24.60 -33.65
CA GLU A 298 -9.73 -23.77 -33.90
C GLU A 298 -10.02 -22.56 -34.80
N LYS A 299 -9.34 -21.44 -34.51
CA LYS A 299 -8.75 -20.61 -35.55
C LYS A 299 -7.31 -20.28 -35.20
N THR A 300 -6.43 -20.81 -36.04
CA THR A 300 -5.06 -20.38 -36.27
C THR A 300 -4.98 -18.88 -36.54
N VAL A 301 -4.17 -18.16 -35.78
CA VAL A 301 -3.62 -16.85 -36.17
C VAL A 301 -2.11 -16.90 -35.98
N ALA A 302 -1.40 -16.64 -37.08
CA ALA A 302 0.05 -16.59 -37.22
C ALA A 302 0.70 -15.54 -36.30
N PRO A 303 2.02 -15.63 -36.03
CA PRO A 303 2.67 -14.82 -35.01
C PRO A 303 2.79 -13.35 -35.44
N ARG A 304 2.32 -12.44 -34.59
CA ARG A 304 2.65 -11.01 -34.71
C ARG A 304 3.99 -10.77 -34.03
N VAL A 305 4.97 -10.40 -34.85
CA VAL A 305 6.28 -9.88 -34.47
C VAL A 305 6.09 -8.71 -33.49
N ARG A 306 6.75 -8.79 -32.33
CA ARG A 306 6.87 -7.67 -31.38
C ARG A 306 7.56 -6.50 -32.09
N PRO A 307 7.09 -5.24 -31.98
CA PRO A 307 7.90 -4.11 -32.40
C PRO A 307 9.17 -4.05 -31.53
N PRO A 308 10.32 -3.60 -32.07
CA PRO A 308 11.53 -3.49 -31.28
C PRO A 308 11.29 -2.46 -30.15
N VAL A 309 11.61 -2.87 -28.92
CA VAL A 309 11.79 -1.95 -27.81
C VAL A 309 12.84 -0.94 -28.25
N ARG A 310 12.44 0.34 -28.30
CA ARG A 310 13.33 1.45 -28.62
C ARG A 310 14.48 1.40 -27.60
N ALA A 311 15.71 1.31 -28.09
CA ALA A 311 16.89 1.35 -27.24
C ALA A 311 16.85 2.64 -26.39
N VAL A 312 16.65 2.48 -25.09
CA VAL A 312 16.75 3.56 -24.12
C VAL A 312 18.20 4.06 -24.20
N ALA A 313 18.36 5.38 -24.38
CA ALA A 313 19.69 6.00 -24.37
C ALA A 313 20.46 5.57 -23.11
N PRO A 314 21.80 5.47 -23.16
CA PRO A 314 22.59 5.15 -21.98
C PRO A 314 22.48 6.31 -20.98
N VAL A 315 21.51 6.21 -20.09
CA VAL A 315 21.44 7.05 -18.89
C VAL A 315 22.43 6.50 -17.88
N ASP A 316 23.32 7.36 -17.38
CA ASP A 316 24.34 7.04 -16.39
C ASP A 316 23.70 6.96 -15.00
N ALA A 317 23.82 5.81 -14.34
CA ALA A 317 23.28 5.57 -12.99
C ALA A 317 24.24 6.01 -11.86
N ARG A 318 25.49 6.36 -12.20
CA ARG A 318 26.52 6.74 -11.22
C ARG A 318 26.15 7.95 -10.37
N PRO A 319 25.56 9.05 -10.90
CA PRO A 319 25.16 10.19 -10.08
C PRO A 319 24.16 9.78 -8.99
N VAL A 320 23.16 8.96 -9.34
CA VAL A 320 22.16 8.45 -8.40
C VAL A 320 22.83 7.61 -7.31
N ALA A 321 23.67 6.65 -7.69
CA ALA A 321 24.38 5.80 -6.75
C ALA A 321 25.25 6.60 -5.77
N ARG A 322 25.92 7.66 -6.24
CA ARG A 322 26.77 8.51 -5.40
C ARG A 322 25.97 9.29 -4.36
N VAL A 323 24.82 9.85 -4.74
CA VAL A 323 23.96 10.58 -3.79
C VAL A 323 23.43 9.62 -2.72
N PHE A 324 22.96 8.43 -3.11
CA PHE A 324 22.50 7.44 -2.11
C PHE A 324 23.64 6.96 -1.21
N ASN A 325 24.83 6.69 -1.75
CA ASN A 325 26.01 6.37 -0.92
C ASN A 325 26.44 7.52 -0.01
N PHE A 326 26.17 8.77 -0.39
CA PHE A 326 26.37 9.90 0.51
C PHE A 326 25.33 9.89 1.65
N ILE A 327 24.05 9.67 1.31
CA ILE A 327 22.97 9.56 2.30
C ILE A 327 23.21 8.40 3.27
N PHE A 328 23.62 7.22 2.79
CA PHE A 328 23.88 6.06 3.64
C PHE A 328 25.02 6.32 4.63
N ARG A 329 26.07 7.03 4.18
CA ARG A 329 27.17 7.47 5.06
C ARG A 329 26.69 8.47 6.11
N GLU A 330 25.89 9.46 5.73
CA GLU A 330 25.32 10.42 6.68
C GLU A 330 24.47 9.74 7.76
N ILE A 331 23.61 8.78 7.38
CA ILE A 331 22.79 8.03 8.34
C ILE A 331 23.70 7.23 9.30
N ARG A 332 24.68 6.52 8.76
CA ARG A 332 25.64 5.74 9.58
C ARG A 332 26.46 6.64 10.50
N ASP A 333 26.95 7.78 10.02
CA ASP A 333 27.76 8.71 10.79
C ASP A 333 26.97 9.33 11.94
N GLU A 334 25.68 9.59 11.77
CA GLU A 334 24.81 10.04 12.86
C GLU A 334 24.65 8.93 13.93
N VAL A 335 24.38 7.69 13.51
CA VAL A 335 24.29 6.55 14.44
C VAL A 335 25.63 6.25 15.13
N ALA A 336 26.75 6.49 14.44
CA ALA A 336 28.09 6.33 15.00
C ALA A 336 28.38 7.31 16.16
N ARG A 337 27.74 8.49 16.18
CA ARG A 337 27.87 9.42 17.32
C ARG A 337 27.28 8.84 18.61
N SER A 338 26.32 7.92 18.49
CA SER A 338 25.75 7.15 19.60
C SER A 338 26.51 5.86 19.90
N GLY A 339 27.58 5.55 19.15
CA GLY A 339 28.43 4.36 19.36
C GLY A 339 27.83 3.03 18.91
N MET A 340 26.74 3.06 18.13
CA MET A 340 25.97 1.87 17.69
C MET A 340 26.20 1.52 16.21
N ASP A 341 27.27 2.02 15.58
CA ASP A 341 27.52 1.85 14.15
C ASP A 341 27.73 0.40 13.72
N ARG A 342 28.29 -0.42 14.61
CA ARG A 342 28.54 -1.85 14.35
C ARG A 342 27.25 -2.65 14.31
N GLU A 343 26.37 -2.50 15.30
CA GLU A 343 25.05 -3.15 15.28
C GLU A 343 24.21 -2.65 14.09
N PHE A 344 24.31 -1.36 13.81
CA PHE A 344 23.61 -0.72 12.71
C PHE A 344 23.94 -1.37 11.36
N ILE A 345 25.23 -1.45 11.02
CA ILE A 345 25.72 -2.06 9.77
C ILE A 345 25.45 -3.56 9.73
N ALA A 346 25.55 -4.27 10.86
CA ALA A 346 25.25 -5.70 10.92
C ALA A 346 23.78 -5.98 10.56
N ALA A 347 22.83 -5.20 11.11
CA ALA A 347 21.42 -5.36 10.78
C ALA A 347 21.10 -4.94 9.34
N ALA A 348 21.73 -3.87 8.83
CA ALA A 348 21.60 -3.48 7.43
C ALA A 348 22.07 -4.57 6.45
N ASN A 349 23.19 -5.22 6.74
CA ASN A 349 23.72 -6.33 5.95
C ASN A 349 22.87 -7.60 6.06
N ALA A 350 22.31 -7.90 7.23
CA ALA A 350 21.37 -9.00 7.39
C ALA A 350 20.09 -8.78 6.55
N ALA A 351 19.59 -7.55 6.53
CA ALA A 351 18.41 -7.18 5.76
C ALA A 351 18.65 -7.23 4.24
N LEU A 352 19.83 -6.79 3.75
CA LEU A 352 20.24 -6.97 2.35
C LEU A 352 20.37 -8.45 1.97
N SER A 353 21.02 -9.25 2.81
CA SER A 353 21.29 -10.67 2.51
C SER A 353 20.01 -11.51 2.39
N ASN A 354 18.98 -11.18 3.17
CA ASN A 354 17.69 -11.87 3.14
C ASN A 354 16.73 -11.35 2.05
N GLN A 355 17.22 -10.48 1.13
CA GLN A 355 16.37 -9.76 0.15
C GLN A 355 15.17 -9.06 0.82
N ALA A 356 15.31 -8.69 2.09
CA ALA A 356 14.21 -8.22 2.92
C ALA A 356 13.85 -6.74 2.66
N LEU A 357 14.72 -6.02 1.95
CA LEU A 357 14.67 -4.58 1.75
C LEU A 357 14.04 -4.17 0.42
N SER A 358 14.29 -4.92 -0.65
CA SER A 358 13.72 -4.66 -1.98
C SER A 358 13.73 -5.94 -2.79
N SER A 359 12.71 -6.15 -3.62
CA SER A 359 12.65 -7.25 -4.59
C SER A 359 13.52 -6.99 -5.83
N SER A 360 14.30 -5.90 -5.83
CA SER A 360 15.16 -5.53 -6.95
C SER A 360 16.40 -6.42 -7.03
N PRO A 361 16.67 -7.08 -8.17
CA PRO A 361 17.84 -7.93 -8.35
C PRO A 361 19.17 -7.16 -8.33
N VAL A 362 19.13 -5.82 -8.37
CA VAL A 362 20.33 -4.97 -8.34
C VAL A 362 20.99 -4.94 -6.95
N LEU A 363 20.25 -5.28 -5.90
CA LEU A 363 20.78 -5.33 -4.53
C LEU A 363 21.35 -6.71 -4.16
N GLU A 364 21.18 -7.71 -5.03
CA GLU A 364 21.57 -9.09 -4.74
C GLU A 364 23.09 -9.23 -4.56
N GLY A 365 23.50 -9.81 -3.43
CA GLY A 365 24.92 -10.03 -3.12
C GLY A 365 25.71 -8.77 -2.74
N LEU A 366 25.03 -7.63 -2.52
CA LEU A 366 25.65 -6.42 -1.99
C LEU A 366 25.68 -6.42 -0.46
N ALA A 367 26.71 -5.78 0.09
CA ALA A 367 26.84 -5.53 1.51
C ALA A 367 27.43 -4.13 1.72
N PHE A 368 26.96 -3.46 2.77
CA PHE A 368 27.53 -2.22 3.27
C PHE A 368 28.96 -2.44 3.75
N ALA A 369 29.84 -1.56 3.31
CA ALA A 369 31.16 -1.40 3.88
C ALA A 369 31.07 -0.77 5.28
N ALA A 370 32.17 -0.83 6.03
CA ALA A 370 32.24 -0.26 7.39
C ALA A 370 31.99 1.26 7.42
N ASP A 371 32.21 1.96 6.31
CA ASP A 371 31.91 3.39 6.19
C ASP A 371 30.42 3.67 5.95
N GLY A 372 29.57 2.64 5.78
CA GLY A 372 28.15 2.78 5.48
C GLY A 372 27.83 2.96 3.99
N SER A 373 28.80 2.81 3.09
CA SER A 373 28.56 2.83 1.64
C SER A 373 28.30 1.44 1.07
N LEU A 374 27.53 1.37 -0.02
CA LEU A 374 27.52 0.22 -0.92
C LEU A 374 28.65 0.38 -1.94
N PRO A 375 29.53 -0.62 -2.15
CA PRO A 375 30.64 -0.49 -3.08
C PRO A 375 30.18 -0.09 -4.50
N GLU A 376 30.50 1.14 -4.92
CA GLU A 376 29.99 1.75 -6.18
C GLU A 376 30.26 0.84 -7.39
N GLY A 377 31.45 0.23 -7.46
CA GLY A 377 31.80 -0.71 -8.54
C GLY A 377 30.85 -1.92 -8.63
N ARG A 378 30.59 -2.59 -7.51
CA ARG A 378 29.67 -3.75 -7.47
C ARG A 378 28.22 -3.34 -7.72
N LEU A 379 27.81 -2.19 -7.21
CA LEU A 379 26.48 -1.65 -7.42
C LEU A 379 26.24 -1.32 -8.91
N MET A 380 27.24 -0.76 -9.60
CA MET A 380 27.18 -0.50 -11.05
C MET A 380 27.23 -1.79 -11.87
N GLU A 381 28.09 -2.75 -11.52
CA GLU A 381 28.11 -4.07 -12.16
C GLU A 381 26.76 -4.79 -12.03
N ALA A 382 26.14 -4.73 -10.85
CA ALA A 382 24.82 -5.30 -10.62
C ALA A 382 23.71 -4.57 -11.40
N PHE A 383 23.79 -3.23 -11.50
CA PHE A 383 22.87 -2.44 -12.31
C PHE A 383 22.98 -2.80 -13.80
N ASP A 384 24.20 -2.85 -14.34
CA ASP A 384 24.43 -3.16 -15.75
C ASP A 384 24.03 -4.61 -16.08
N LYS A 385 24.34 -5.56 -15.19
CA LYS A 385 23.96 -6.98 -15.32
C LYS A 385 22.44 -7.16 -15.37
N HIS A 386 21.69 -6.42 -14.55
CA HIS A 386 20.23 -6.58 -14.45
C HIS A 386 19.45 -5.50 -15.21
N ARG A 387 20.11 -4.60 -15.94
CA ARG A 387 19.49 -3.48 -16.66
C ARG A 387 18.32 -3.89 -17.56
N ALA A 388 18.45 -5.03 -18.24
CA ALA A 388 17.40 -5.56 -19.12
C ALA A 388 16.17 -6.11 -18.37
N HIS A 389 16.31 -6.43 -17.08
CA HIS A 389 15.26 -6.97 -16.21
C HIS A 389 14.56 -5.87 -15.38
N LEU A 390 15.08 -4.64 -15.40
CA LEU A 390 14.52 -3.49 -14.65
C LEU A 390 13.37 -2.76 -15.39
N GLY A 391 12.78 -3.38 -16.41
CA GLY A 391 11.63 -2.82 -17.13
C GLY A 391 11.99 -1.67 -18.09
N SER A 392 10.98 -0.85 -18.42
CA SER A 392 11.09 0.24 -19.40
C SER A 392 11.86 1.46 -18.88
N GLU A 393 12.00 1.61 -17.56
CA GLU A 393 12.72 2.73 -16.92
C GLU A 393 13.75 2.23 -15.89
N PRO A 394 14.89 1.67 -16.33
CA PRO A 394 15.86 1.04 -15.43
C PRO A 394 16.40 1.96 -14.34
N LEU A 395 16.59 3.25 -14.64
CA LEU A 395 17.09 4.22 -13.66
C LEU A 395 16.06 4.50 -12.55
N ALA A 396 14.77 4.55 -12.88
CA ALA A 396 13.71 4.76 -11.89
C ALA A 396 13.61 3.56 -10.95
N SER A 397 13.64 2.34 -11.49
CA SER A 397 13.67 1.12 -10.68
C SER A 397 14.92 1.00 -9.81
N PHE A 398 16.06 1.46 -10.32
CA PHE A 398 17.31 1.53 -9.55
C PHE A 398 17.24 2.56 -8.41
N ARG A 399 16.72 3.76 -8.69
CA ARG A 399 16.44 4.79 -7.67
C ARG A 399 15.52 4.24 -6.58
N GLN A 400 14.43 3.56 -6.96
CA GLN A 400 13.49 2.97 -6.01
C GLN A 400 14.16 1.95 -5.09
N ALA A 401 14.97 1.04 -5.64
CA ALA A 401 15.68 0.05 -4.84
C ALA A 401 16.61 0.69 -3.79
N LEU A 402 17.31 1.77 -4.16
CA LEU A 402 18.17 2.51 -3.22
C LEU A 402 17.36 3.34 -2.21
N SER A 403 16.19 3.86 -2.60
CA SER A 403 15.25 4.50 -1.69
C SER A 403 14.70 3.53 -0.64
N ASP A 404 14.36 2.30 -1.02
CA ASP A 404 13.88 1.28 -0.07
C ASP A 404 14.94 0.99 1.02
N VAL A 405 16.20 0.86 0.60
CA VAL A 405 17.34 0.71 1.49
C VAL A 405 17.50 1.92 2.41
N MET A 406 17.43 3.14 1.87
CA MET A 406 17.50 4.37 2.64
C MET A 406 16.41 4.46 3.71
N PHE A 407 15.16 4.16 3.37
CA PHE A 407 14.05 4.24 4.31
C PHE A 407 14.19 3.23 5.45
N PHE A 408 14.69 2.03 5.15
CA PHE A 408 15.03 1.06 6.18
C PHE A 408 16.13 1.58 7.12
N LEU A 409 17.20 2.17 6.57
CA LEU A 409 18.30 2.72 7.38
C LEU A 409 17.81 3.86 8.27
N LEU A 410 16.93 4.73 7.78
CA LEU A 410 16.32 5.80 8.58
C LEU A 410 15.41 5.24 9.68
N PHE A 411 14.59 4.24 9.37
CA PHE A 411 13.76 3.56 10.37
C PHE A 411 14.63 2.97 11.48
N GLN A 412 15.70 2.26 11.12
CA GLN A 412 16.63 1.68 12.09
C GLN A 412 17.38 2.74 12.89
N ALA A 413 17.75 3.87 12.27
CA ALA A 413 18.39 4.99 12.96
C ALA A 413 17.45 5.66 13.97
N GLY A 414 16.17 5.84 13.64
CA GLY A 414 15.17 6.41 14.54
C GLY A 414 14.93 5.58 15.80
N GLU A 415 15.16 4.26 15.76
CA GLU A 415 15.11 3.39 16.95
C GLU A 415 16.36 3.51 17.83
N LEU A 416 17.46 4.04 17.31
CA LEU A 416 18.77 4.16 18.00
C LEU A 416 19.13 5.60 18.40
N LEU A 417 18.46 6.60 17.83
CA LEU A 417 18.75 8.03 18.03
C LEU A 417 17.71 8.70 18.93
N GLU A 418 18.15 9.75 19.64
CA GLU A 418 17.22 10.64 20.35
C GLU A 418 16.37 11.46 19.35
N SER A 419 15.14 11.81 19.72
CA SER A 419 14.16 12.44 18.82
C SER A 419 14.68 13.67 18.07
N ARG A 420 15.52 14.49 18.72
CA ARG A 420 16.10 15.68 18.07
C ARG A 420 17.14 15.32 17.01
N ALA A 421 17.97 14.31 17.27
CA ALA A 421 18.99 13.87 16.32
C ALA A 421 18.36 13.17 15.11
N ASP A 422 17.29 12.41 15.33
CA ASP A 422 16.50 11.79 14.26
C ASP A 422 15.82 12.83 13.36
N GLU A 423 15.18 13.86 13.94
CA GLU A 423 14.58 14.97 13.19
C GLU A 423 15.60 15.75 12.35
N ASP A 424 16.77 16.05 12.92
CA ASP A 424 17.84 16.75 12.24
C ASP A 424 18.44 15.89 11.10
N LEU A 425 18.54 14.57 11.29
CA LEU A 425 18.96 13.62 10.26
C LEU A 425 17.94 13.54 9.11
N ALA A 426 16.65 13.38 9.42
CA ALA A 426 15.59 13.33 8.43
C ALA A 426 15.54 14.60 7.57
N ARG A 427 15.80 15.78 8.17
CA ARG A 427 15.89 17.06 7.46
C ARG A 427 17.06 17.07 6.46
N ARG A 428 18.27 16.66 6.88
CA ARG A 428 19.45 16.60 6.00
C ARG A 428 19.28 15.60 4.86
N VAL A 429 18.71 14.43 5.13
CA VAL A 429 18.44 13.43 4.08
C VAL A 429 17.43 13.95 3.06
N LYS A 430 16.40 14.69 3.50
CA LYS A 430 15.44 15.35 2.60
C LYS A 430 16.11 16.39 1.69
N GLU A 431 17.04 17.18 2.22
CA GLU A 431 17.82 18.15 1.43
C GLU A 431 18.72 17.44 0.40
N LEU A 432 19.34 16.32 0.76
CA LEU A 432 20.17 15.53 -0.15
C LEU A 432 19.35 14.87 -1.27
N LEU A 433 18.15 14.37 -0.97
CA LEU A 433 17.25 13.81 -1.99
C LEU A 433 16.77 14.87 -2.99
N ALA A 434 16.57 16.12 -2.55
CA ALA A 434 16.19 17.22 -3.44
C ALA A 434 17.25 17.48 -4.54
N THR A 435 18.52 17.12 -4.30
CA THR A 435 19.58 17.24 -5.32
C THR A 435 19.42 16.26 -6.49
N LEU A 436 18.62 15.19 -6.32
CA LEU A 436 18.28 14.24 -7.39
C LEU A 436 17.06 14.66 -8.23
N GLU A 437 16.37 15.73 -7.81
CA GLU A 437 15.14 16.24 -8.46
C GLU A 437 15.37 17.54 -9.25
N ALA A 438 16.58 18.11 -9.16
CA ALA A 438 17.00 19.22 -10.00
C ALA A 438 17.36 18.71 -11.41
N PRO A 439 16.97 19.44 -12.48
CA PRO A 439 17.10 19.01 -13.87
C PRO A 439 18.54 18.85 -14.36
#